data_AF-A0A950XUD7-F1
#
_entry.id   AF-A0A950XUD7-F1
#
_cell.length_a   1.000
_cell.length_b   1.000
_cell.length_c   1.000
_cell.angle_alpha   90.00
_cell.angle_beta   90.00
_cell.angle_gamma   90.00
#
_symmetry.space_group_name_H-M   'P 1'
#
loop_
_entity.id
_entity.type
_entity.pdbx_description
1 polymer ?
#
loop_
_entity_poly.entity_id
_entity_poly.type
_entity_poly.pdbx_seq_one_letter_code
_entity_poly.pdbx_strand_id
1 'polypeptide(L)'
;MTTNLKSETARQNGARSKGPVTPEGKAIASQNALRHGMLSQTVVLEGESKDLFEQLLTSITAEIQPRTPIETGLVERMATAHWRQMRTWAVQKASLDLEMARPENASGSKPARFATVFKNLCDNSNLLNLVNRYESSFERSYYRALSYVIKLRESAVSQPPNPGLLPPLTSAHATWTPDEPNEPTSEQPT
;
A
#
# COMPACT_ATOMS: atom_id res chain seq x y z
N MET A 1 -16.84 -17.47 -20.95
CA MET A 1 -18.04 -16.74 -20.50
C MET A 1 -17.92 -16.37 -19.00
N THR A 2 -16.94 -15.54 -18.60
CA THR A 2 -16.72 -15.18 -17.17
C THR A 2 -16.19 -13.75 -16.98
N THR A 3 -15.90 -13.04 -18.06
CA THR A 3 -15.27 -11.71 -18.09
C THR A 3 -16.29 -10.58 -17.92
N ASN A 4 -17.49 -10.71 -18.49
CA ASN A 4 -18.53 -9.67 -18.41
C ASN A 4 -19.10 -9.49 -16.99
N LEU A 5 -19.24 -10.58 -16.22
CA LEU A 5 -19.79 -10.52 -14.86
C LEU A 5 -18.88 -9.76 -13.89
N LYS A 6 -17.55 -9.90 -14.06
CA LYS A 6 -16.54 -9.21 -13.24
C LYS A 6 -16.49 -7.70 -13.55
N SER A 7 -16.63 -7.35 -14.83
CA SER A 7 -16.66 -5.95 -15.29
C SER A 7 -17.88 -5.19 -14.74
N GLU A 8 -19.06 -5.82 -14.81
CA GLU A 8 -20.29 -5.19 -14.34
C GLU A 8 -20.30 -4.99 -12.82
N THR A 9 -19.76 -5.95 -12.06
CA THR A 9 -19.63 -5.84 -10.60
C THR A 9 -18.67 -4.71 -10.20
N ALA A 10 -17.54 -4.56 -10.90
CA ALA A 10 -16.60 -3.47 -10.66
C ALA A 10 -17.22 -2.09 -10.96
N ARG A 11 -18.02 -1.99 -12.04
CA ARG A 11 -18.76 -0.79 -12.41
C ARG A 11 -19.78 -0.39 -11.35
N GLN A 12 -20.53 -1.36 -10.82
CA GLN A 12 -21.51 -1.12 -9.76
C GLN A 12 -20.85 -0.72 -8.42
N ASN A 13 -19.69 -1.29 -8.09
CA ASN A 13 -18.94 -0.92 -6.89
C ASN A 13 -18.36 0.49 -7.00
N GLY A 14 -17.82 0.87 -8.17
CA GLY A 14 -17.32 2.22 -8.43
C GLY A 14 -18.41 3.30 -8.38
N ALA A 15 -19.64 2.96 -8.77
CA ALA A 15 -20.78 3.87 -8.71
C ALA A 15 -21.26 4.17 -7.27
N ARG A 16 -20.94 3.30 -6.30
CA ARG A 16 -21.35 3.46 -4.89
C ARG A 16 -20.31 4.17 -4.01
N SER A 17 -19.04 4.21 -4.41
CA SER A 17 -18.01 4.95 -3.68
C SER A 17 -17.79 6.33 -4.30
N LYS A 18 -18.55 7.34 -3.87
CA LYS A 18 -18.17 8.73 -4.10
C LYS A 18 -17.24 9.10 -2.96
N GLY A 19 -15.95 9.26 -3.24
CA GLY A 19 -14.96 9.63 -2.22
C GLY A 19 -15.36 10.91 -1.44
N PRO A 20 -14.61 11.28 -0.39
CA PRO A 20 -14.97 12.40 0.47
C PRO A 20 -15.16 13.70 -0.32
N VAL A 21 -16.36 14.28 -0.21
CA VAL A 21 -16.81 15.45 -0.98
C VAL A 21 -16.77 16.76 -0.17
N THR A 22 -16.73 16.67 1.16
CA THR A 22 -16.69 17.84 2.05
C THR A 22 -15.26 18.36 2.28
N PRO A 23 -15.07 19.66 2.56
CA PRO A 23 -13.76 20.23 2.88
C PRO A 23 -13.10 19.54 4.08
N GLU A 24 -13.86 19.26 5.15
CA GLU A 24 -13.39 18.53 6.33
C GLU A 24 -13.06 17.06 5.98
N GLY A 25 -13.89 16.41 5.15
CA GLY A 25 -13.66 15.05 4.68
C GLY A 25 -12.41 14.92 3.79
N LYS A 26 -12.13 15.94 2.98
CA LYS A 26 -10.91 16.04 2.16
C LYS A 26 -9.68 16.34 3.01
N ALA A 27 -9.80 17.20 4.03
CA ALA A 27 -8.71 17.48 4.97
C ALA A 27 -8.35 16.24 5.80
N ILE A 28 -9.36 15.48 6.26
CA ILE A 28 -9.17 14.19 6.95
C ILE A 28 -8.56 13.17 5.98
N ALA A 29 -9.02 13.08 4.73
CA ALA A 29 -8.43 12.18 3.73
C ALA A 29 -6.99 12.57 3.33
N SER A 30 -6.69 13.86 3.25
CA SER A 30 -5.36 14.41 2.97
C SER A 30 -4.41 14.20 4.15
N GLN A 31 -4.91 14.38 5.38
CA GLN A 31 -4.17 14.01 6.58
C GLN A 31 -3.99 12.49 6.68
N ASN A 32 -4.94 11.66 6.24
CA ASN A 32 -4.75 10.20 6.18
C ASN A 32 -3.70 9.77 5.13
N ALA A 33 -3.63 10.49 4.01
CA ALA A 33 -2.56 10.32 3.02
C ALA A 33 -1.19 10.79 3.53
N LEU A 34 -1.16 11.80 4.41
CA LEU A 34 0.06 12.36 5.01
C LEU A 34 0.46 11.71 6.36
N ARG A 35 -0.43 10.92 6.99
CA ARG A 35 -0.27 10.37 8.35
C ARG A 35 -0.32 8.83 8.42
N HIS A 36 -0.91 8.12 7.46
CA HIS A 36 -1.36 6.73 7.67
C HIS A 36 -1.21 5.74 6.49
N GLY A 37 -0.28 5.92 5.54
CA GLY A 37 0.09 4.97 4.46
C GLY A 37 -0.99 3.91 4.14
N MET A 38 -1.88 4.20 3.18
CA MET A 38 -3.28 3.70 3.04
C MET A 38 -3.58 2.17 2.97
N LEU A 39 -2.75 1.31 3.57
CA LEU A 39 -3.03 -0.04 4.06
C LEU A 39 -2.69 -0.23 5.56
N SER A 40 -2.37 0.83 6.32
CA SER A 40 -1.73 0.74 7.64
C SER A 40 -2.59 0.22 8.81
N GLN A 41 -3.77 -0.36 8.60
CA GLN A 41 -4.48 -0.93 9.74
C GLN A 41 -3.86 -2.22 10.28
N THR A 42 -2.98 -2.93 9.54
CA THR A 42 -2.11 -3.99 10.14
C THR A 42 -1.04 -4.51 9.16
N VAL A 43 -0.22 -3.64 8.54
CA VAL A 43 0.94 -4.16 7.78
C VAL A 43 1.91 -4.86 8.74
N VAL A 44 2.15 -4.28 9.91
CA VAL A 44 2.87 -4.89 11.03
C VAL A 44 1.83 -5.40 12.03
N LEU A 45 1.86 -6.69 12.36
CA LEU A 45 0.96 -7.31 13.33
C LEU A 45 1.46 -7.11 14.76
N GLU A 46 0.59 -7.37 15.75
CA GLU A 46 1.01 -7.47 17.14
C GLU A 46 2.08 -8.56 17.31
N GLY A 47 3.17 -8.23 18.01
CA GLY A 47 4.34 -9.09 18.17
C GLY A 47 5.39 -8.95 17.06
N GLU A 48 5.14 -8.16 16.01
CA GLU A 48 6.13 -7.84 14.99
C GLU A 48 6.81 -6.49 15.27
N SER A 49 8.04 -6.31 14.78
CA SER A 49 8.80 -5.07 14.98
C SER A 49 8.42 -4.01 13.94
N LYS A 50 7.82 -2.92 14.43
CA LYS A 50 7.53 -1.74 13.60
C LYS A 50 8.81 -1.09 13.07
N ASP A 51 9.84 -1.00 13.90
CA ASP A 51 11.12 -0.38 13.54
C ASP A 51 11.81 -1.12 12.38
N LEU A 52 11.74 -2.46 12.37
CA LEU A 52 12.29 -3.24 11.24
C LEU A 52 11.51 -3.01 9.95
N PHE A 53 10.19 -2.85 10.03
CA PHE A 53 9.39 -2.49 8.86
C PHE A 53 9.73 -1.08 8.35
N GLU A 54 9.89 -0.10 9.24
CA GLU A 54 10.28 1.25 8.88
C GLU A 54 11.69 1.29 8.25
N GLN A 55 12.63 0.50 8.77
CA GLN A 55 13.96 0.32 8.17
C GLN A 55 13.86 -0.29 6.77
N LEU A 56 13.03 -1.31 6.57
CA LEU A 56 12.80 -1.92 5.26
C LEU A 56 12.23 -0.89 4.26
N LEU A 57 11.19 -0.15 4.66
CA LEU A 57 10.60 0.89 3.83
C LEU A 57 11.62 1.98 3.48
N THR A 58 12.41 2.42 4.47
CA THR A 58 13.46 3.42 4.28
C THR A 58 14.51 2.93 3.30
N SER A 59 14.95 1.68 3.42
CA SER A 59 15.92 1.05 2.52
C SER A 59 15.41 1.01 1.08
N ILE A 60 14.20 0.52 0.84
CA ILE A 60 13.62 0.46 -0.51
C ILE A 60 13.42 1.88 -1.07
N THR A 61 12.98 2.83 -0.24
CA THR A 61 12.82 4.23 -0.65
C THR A 61 14.14 4.86 -1.07
N ALA A 62 15.23 4.61 -0.32
CA ALA A 62 16.55 5.12 -0.62
C ALA A 62 17.13 4.52 -1.93
N GLU A 63 16.84 3.25 -2.20
CA GLU A 63 17.26 2.58 -3.44
C GLU A 63 16.46 3.07 -4.65
N ILE A 64 15.13 3.14 -4.54
CA ILE A 64 14.26 3.49 -5.67
C ILE A 64 14.29 4.99 -5.94
N GLN A 65 14.39 5.83 -4.91
CA GLN A 65 14.33 7.29 -4.99
C GLN A 65 13.07 7.76 -5.75
N PRO A 66 11.86 7.55 -5.18
CA PRO A 66 10.63 7.88 -5.87
C PRO A 66 10.52 9.38 -6.17
N ARG A 67 10.18 9.73 -7.41
CA ARG A 67 10.14 11.13 -7.89
C ARG A 67 8.75 11.75 -7.81
N THR A 68 7.73 10.90 -7.69
CA THR A 68 6.32 11.31 -7.72
C THR A 68 5.55 10.62 -6.59
N PRO A 69 4.37 11.16 -6.21
CA PRO A 69 3.49 10.48 -5.25
C PRO A 69 3.08 9.07 -5.72
N ILE A 70 2.95 8.86 -7.04
CA ILE A 70 2.63 7.54 -7.60
C ILE A 70 3.79 6.56 -7.37
N GLU A 71 5.03 6.97 -7.64
CA GLU A 71 6.21 6.15 -7.35
C GLU A 71 6.34 5.85 -5.86
N THR A 72 6.03 6.82 -4.99
CA THR A 72 6.05 6.65 -3.53
C THR A 72 5.07 5.55 -3.09
N GLY A 73 3.82 5.59 -3.58
CA GLY A 73 2.84 4.53 -3.29
C GLY A 73 3.22 3.16 -3.85
N LEU A 74 4.01 3.09 -4.93
CA LEU A 74 4.55 1.83 -5.46
C LEU A 74 5.67 1.28 -4.55
N VAL A 75 6.54 2.14 -4.02
CA VAL A 75 7.56 1.77 -3.04
C VAL A 75 6.94 1.24 -1.75
N GLU A 76 5.90 1.89 -1.23
CA GLU A 76 5.17 1.40 -0.06
C GLU A 76 4.56 0.00 -0.30
N ARG A 77 4.06 -0.23 -1.52
CA ARG A 77 3.52 -1.54 -1.93
C ARG A 77 4.61 -2.61 -1.99
N MET A 78 5.81 -2.27 -2.46
CA MET A 78 6.98 -3.15 -2.45
C MET A 78 7.35 -3.54 -1.00
N ALA A 79 7.50 -2.56 -0.12
CA ALA A 79 7.80 -2.81 1.30
C ALA A 79 6.75 -3.68 1.98
N THR A 80 5.46 -3.40 1.74
CA THR A 80 4.35 -4.19 2.29
C THR A 80 4.35 -5.63 1.80
N ALA A 81 4.59 -5.85 0.49
CA ALA A 81 4.65 -7.18 -0.09
C ALA A 81 5.81 -8.00 0.51
N HIS A 82 6.98 -7.37 0.61
CA HIS A 82 8.16 -7.99 1.20
C HIS A 82 7.93 -8.34 2.68
N TRP A 83 7.36 -7.43 3.48
CA TRP A 83 7.05 -7.71 4.89
C TRP A 83 6.12 -8.92 5.07
N ARG A 84 5.07 -9.01 4.24
CA ARG A 84 4.12 -10.14 4.27
C ARG A 84 4.77 -11.46 3.83
N GLN A 85 5.75 -11.40 2.93
CA GLN A 85 6.54 -12.57 2.54
C GLN A 85 7.42 -13.05 3.71
N MET A 86 8.12 -12.15 4.40
CA MET A 86 8.89 -12.48 5.61
C MET A 86 8.01 -13.11 6.70
N ARG A 87 6.81 -12.57 6.93
CA ARG A 87 5.81 -13.17 7.83
C ARG A 87 5.44 -14.59 7.42
N THR A 88 5.21 -14.83 6.14
CA THR A 88 4.82 -16.15 5.64
C THR A 88 5.90 -17.18 5.94
N TRP A 89 7.17 -16.83 5.74
CA TRP A 89 8.30 -17.69 6.11
C TRP A 89 8.40 -17.90 7.63
N ALA A 90 8.18 -16.86 8.44
CA ALA A 90 8.19 -16.98 9.90
C ALA A 90 7.09 -17.93 10.40
N VAL A 91 5.87 -17.82 9.86
CA VAL A 91 4.76 -18.73 10.19
C VAL A 91 5.05 -20.15 9.76
N GLN A 92 5.62 -20.35 8.57
CA GLN A 92 6.01 -21.68 8.08
C GLN A 92 7.04 -22.34 9.03
N LYS A 93 8.08 -21.59 9.41
CA LYS A 93 9.08 -22.06 10.37
C LYS A 93 8.44 -22.41 11.72
N ALA A 94 7.65 -21.51 12.29
CA ALA A 94 7.02 -21.73 13.60
C ALA A 94 6.06 -22.93 13.58
N SER A 95 5.33 -23.14 12.48
CA SER A 95 4.45 -24.29 12.31
C SER A 95 5.24 -25.60 12.29
N LEU A 96 6.35 -25.64 11.54
CA LEU A 96 7.24 -26.80 11.52
C LEU A 96 7.86 -27.08 12.88
N ASP A 97 8.34 -26.04 13.57
CA ASP A 97 8.92 -26.16 14.91
C ASP A 97 7.89 -26.72 15.92
N LEU A 98 6.64 -26.26 15.85
CA LEU A 98 5.55 -26.74 16.70
C LEU A 98 5.23 -28.22 16.45
N GLU A 99 5.11 -28.63 15.18
CA GLU A 99 4.89 -30.04 14.83
C GLU A 99 6.06 -30.94 15.25
N MET A 100 7.29 -30.46 15.07
CA MET A 100 8.50 -31.17 15.50
C MET A 100 8.59 -31.32 17.01
N ALA A 101 8.01 -30.40 17.78
CA ALA A 101 7.99 -30.43 19.24
C ALA A 101 6.91 -31.37 19.81
N ARG A 102 5.98 -31.89 18.99
CA ARG A 102 4.93 -32.78 19.47
C ARG A 102 5.50 -34.11 19.97
N PRO A 103 4.97 -34.67 21.08
CA PRO A 103 5.45 -35.95 21.63
C PRO A 103 5.36 -37.11 20.64
N GLU A 104 4.32 -37.15 19.80
CA GLU A 104 4.14 -38.15 18.74
C GLU A 104 5.28 -38.16 17.71
N ASN A 105 5.94 -37.02 17.52
CA ASN A 105 7.05 -36.84 16.60
C ASN A 105 8.41 -36.86 17.31
N ALA A 106 8.50 -37.26 18.58
CA ALA A 106 9.74 -37.21 19.35
C ALA A 106 10.71 -38.37 19.04
N SER A 107 10.22 -39.48 18.47
CA SER A 107 11.01 -40.68 18.22
C SER A 107 11.85 -40.58 16.95
N GLY A 108 13.07 -41.10 17.00
CA GLY A 108 14.00 -41.17 15.86
C GLY A 108 14.93 -39.96 15.73
N SER A 109 15.78 -40.01 14.71
CA SER A 109 16.74 -38.94 14.42
C SER A 109 16.04 -37.67 13.93
N LYS A 110 16.68 -36.50 14.07
CA LYS A 110 16.11 -35.22 13.59
C LYS A 110 15.71 -35.27 12.09
N PRO A 111 16.51 -35.81 11.16
CA PRO A 111 16.10 -35.92 9.76
C PRO A 111 14.89 -36.82 9.54
N ALA A 112 14.80 -37.96 10.25
CA ALA A 112 13.67 -38.88 10.15
C ALA A 112 12.36 -38.24 10.64
N ARG A 113 12.43 -37.54 11.78
CA ARG A 113 11.31 -36.78 12.35
C ARG A 113 10.83 -35.69 11.39
N PHE A 114 11.76 -34.93 10.81
CA PHE A 114 11.43 -33.88 9.84
C PHE A 114 10.71 -34.45 8.60
N ALA A 115 11.19 -35.57 8.05
CA ALA A 115 10.55 -36.24 6.92
C ALA A 115 9.11 -36.67 7.25
N THR A 116 8.89 -37.23 8.44
CA THR A 116 7.54 -37.61 8.90
C THR A 116 6.61 -36.41 9.05
N VAL A 117 7.07 -35.36 9.73
CA VAL A 117 6.30 -34.11 9.93
C VAL A 117 5.98 -33.45 8.60
N PHE A 118 6.96 -33.34 7.71
CA PHE A 118 6.78 -32.75 6.39
C PHE A 118 5.75 -33.52 5.57
N LYS A 119 5.85 -34.86 5.54
CA LYS A 119 4.86 -35.72 4.87
C LYS A 119 3.46 -35.50 5.46
N ASN A 120 3.33 -35.47 6.79
CA ASN A 120 2.05 -35.25 7.43
C ASN A 120 1.43 -33.88 7.07
N LEU A 121 2.24 -32.81 7.06
CA LEU A 121 1.80 -31.47 6.66
C LEU A 121 1.35 -31.43 5.20
N CYS A 122 2.05 -32.12 4.29
CA CYS A 122 1.62 -32.25 2.90
C CYS A 122 0.27 -32.98 2.77
N ASP A 123 0.10 -34.05 3.52
CA ASP A 123 -1.07 -34.94 3.38
C ASP A 123 -2.32 -34.37 4.08
N ASN A 124 -2.14 -33.67 5.21
CA ASN A 124 -3.24 -33.33 6.12
C ASN A 124 -3.44 -31.82 6.37
N SER A 125 -2.56 -30.95 5.87
CA SER A 125 -2.64 -29.51 6.11
C SER A 125 -2.71 -28.70 4.82
N ASN A 126 -3.62 -27.72 4.78
CA ASN A 126 -3.66 -26.74 3.68
C ASN A 126 -2.58 -25.65 3.82
N LEU A 127 -1.73 -25.73 4.85
CA LEU A 127 -0.71 -24.73 5.15
C LEU A 127 0.25 -24.52 3.98
N LEU A 128 0.80 -25.59 3.39
CA LEU A 128 1.76 -25.48 2.29
C LEU A 128 1.12 -24.86 1.05
N ASN A 129 -0.10 -25.26 0.71
CA ASN A 129 -0.86 -24.68 -0.38
C ASN A 129 -1.21 -23.21 -0.13
N LEU A 130 -1.47 -22.82 1.12
CA LEU A 130 -1.75 -21.44 1.50
C LEU A 130 -0.48 -20.58 1.42
N VAL A 131 0.63 -21.07 1.96
CA VAL A 131 1.96 -20.44 1.89
C VAL A 131 2.37 -20.21 0.44
N ASN A 132 2.33 -21.24 -0.41
CA ASN A 132 2.72 -21.13 -1.83
C ASN A 132 1.88 -20.08 -2.57
N ARG A 133 0.57 -20.03 -2.30
CA ARG A 133 -0.33 -19.03 -2.91
C ARG A 133 -0.01 -17.60 -2.43
N TYR A 134 0.29 -17.43 -1.15
CA TYR A 134 0.64 -16.13 -0.57
C TYR A 134 1.99 -15.64 -1.04
N GLU A 135 3.02 -16.48 -1.03
CA GLU A 135 4.35 -16.17 -1.55
C GLU A 135 4.27 -15.70 -3.01
N SER A 136 3.63 -16.50 -3.86
CA SER A 136 3.36 -16.15 -5.25
C SER A 136 2.60 -14.82 -5.40
N SER A 137 1.66 -14.52 -4.51
CA SER A 137 0.86 -13.30 -4.57
C SER A 137 1.66 -12.06 -4.17
N PHE A 138 2.46 -12.16 -3.11
CA PHE A 138 3.28 -11.05 -2.62
C PHE A 138 4.44 -10.77 -3.56
N GLU A 139 5.11 -11.82 -4.05
CA GLU A 139 6.17 -11.71 -5.04
C GLU A 139 5.67 -11.00 -6.32
N ARG A 140 4.52 -11.41 -6.86
CA ARG A 140 3.90 -10.72 -8.00
C ARG A 140 3.53 -9.28 -7.68
N SER A 141 3.09 -8.97 -6.45
CA SER A 141 2.76 -7.61 -6.06
C SER A 141 4.02 -6.72 -6.05
N TYR A 142 5.12 -7.25 -5.51
CA TYR A 142 6.42 -6.60 -5.48
C TYR A 142 6.93 -6.31 -6.90
N TYR A 143 7.05 -7.33 -7.75
CA TYR A 143 7.61 -7.15 -9.09
C TYR A 143 6.73 -6.31 -10.00
N ARG A 144 5.39 -6.36 -9.84
CA ARG A 144 4.50 -5.44 -10.58
C ARG A 144 4.71 -4.00 -10.16
N ALA A 145 4.87 -3.73 -8.87
CA ALA A 145 5.13 -2.38 -8.38
C ALA A 145 6.46 -1.84 -8.93
N LEU A 146 7.53 -2.64 -8.85
CA LEU A 146 8.83 -2.29 -9.43
C LEU A 146 8.75 -2.06 -10.94
N SER A 147 8.08 -2.96 -11.68
CA SER A 147 7.89 -2.84 -13.13
C SER A 147 7.15 -1.56 -13.50
N TYR A 148 6.18 -1.12 -12.69
CA TYR A 148 5.49 0.15 -12.94
C TYR A 148 6.37 1.37 -12.70
N VAL A 149 7.24 1.35 -11.67
CA VAL A 149 8.21 2.43 -11.46
C VAL A 149 9.12 2.56 -12.70
N ILE A 150 9.66 1.45 -13.19
CA ILE A 150 10.52 1.43 -14.38
C ILE A 150 9.79 2.01 -15.60
N LYS A 151 8.56 1.54 -15.88
CA LYS A 151 7.76 2.00 -17.02
C LYS A 151 7.42 3.49 -16.96
N LEU A 152 7.10 4.02 -15.77
CA LEU A 152 6.83 5.45 -15.59
C LEU A 152 8.08 6.29 -15.92
N ARG A 153 9.26 5.80 -15.54
CA ARG A 153 10.53 6.47 -15.82
C ARG A 153 10.91 6.44 -17.29
N GLU A 154 10.77 5.30 -17.96
CA GLU A 154 11.00 5.16 -19.41
C GLU A 154 10.07 6.09 -20.21
N SER A 155 8.81 6.18 -19.80
CA SER A 155 7.82 7.07 -20.41
C SER A 155 8.16 8.55 -20.21
N ALA A 156 8.71 8.91 -19.04
CA ALA A 156 9.14 10.27 -18.74
C ALA A 156 10.39 10.70 -19.54
N VAL A 157 11.34 9.78 -19.80
CA VAL A 157 12.52 10.05 -20.64
C VAL A 157 12.14 10.25 -22.11
N SER A 158 11.06 9.61 -22.56
CA SER A 158 10.62 9.64 -23.96
C SER A 158 9.75 10.85 -24.31
N GLN A 159 9.31 11.65 -23.32
CA GLN A 159 8.66 12.93 -23.60
C GLN A 159 9.74 14.00 -23.88
N PRO A 160 9.77 14.63 -25.07
CA PRO A 160 10.64 15.78 -25.29
C PRO A 160 10.27 16.90 -24.30
N PRO A 161 11.23 17.73 -23.85
CA PRO A 161 10.93 18.87 -23.00
C PRO A 161 9.91 19.74 -23.75
N ASN A 162 8.71 19.85 -23.19
CA ASN A 162 7.66 20.68 -23.77
C ASN A 162 8.15 22.14 -23.78
N PRO A 163 8.40 22.75 -24.95
CA PRO A 163 8.92 24.13 -25.02
C PRO A 163 7.85 25.19 -24.66
N GLY A 164 6.65 24.80 -24.23
CA GLY A 164 5.49 25.67 -24.11
C GLY A 164 4.98 26.00 -22.71
N LEU A 165 5.60 25.53 -21.63
CA LEU A 165 5.20 25.94 -20.28
C LEU A 165 6.01 27.18 -19.87
N LEU A 166 5.45 28.34 -20.18
CA LEU A 166 5.81 29.60 -19.54
C LEU A 166 5.89 29.38 -18.00
N PRO A 167 6.85 30.01 -17.30
CA PRO A 167 6.92 29.91 -15.85
C PRO A 167 5.59 30.38 -15.25
N PRO A 168 5.13 29.80 -14.13
CA PRO A 168 3.90 30.24 -13.48
C PRO A 168 4.04 31.75 -13.21
N LEU A 169 3.10 32.53 -13.74
CA LEU A 169 2.97 33.93 -13.36
C LEU A 169 2.86 33.96 -11.85
N THR A 170 3.88 34.54 -11.22
CA THR A 170 3.87 34.96 -9.82
C THR A 170 2.60 35.76 -9.59
N SER A 171 1.54 35.11 -9.12
CA SER A 171 0.33 35.79 -8.67
C SER A 171 0.69 36.40 -7.32
N ALA A 172 1.19 37.62 -7.40
CA ALA A 172 1.32 38.52 -6.27
C ALA A 172 -0.04 38.63 -5.57
N HIS A 173 -0.02 38.35 -4.28
CA HIS A 173 -1.00 38.74 -3.25
C HIS A 173 -2.40 39.16 -3.71
N ALA A 174 -3.36 38.25 -3.61
CA ALA A 174 -4.73 38.63 -3.29
C ALA A 174 -4.84 38.66 -1.76
N THR A 175 -4.47 39.78 -1.13
CA THR A 175 -4.93 40.12 0.22
C THR A 175 -6.44 40.28 0.14
N TRP A 176 -7.16 39.32 0.72
CA TRP A 176 -8.59 39.44 0.97
C TRP A 176 -8.79 40.53 2.04
N THR A 177 -9.30 41.68 1.64
CA THR A 177 -9.86 42.70 2.54
C THR A 177 -11.38 42.52 2.59
N PRO A 178 -11.99 42.27 3.75
CA PRO A 178 -13.45 42.26 3.85
C PRO A 178 -14.02 43.67 3.71
N ASP A 179 -15.06 43.79 2.88
CA ASP A 179 -15.82 45.01 2.57
C ASP A 179 -16.31 45.75 3.82
N GLU A 180 -16.15 47.08 3.82
CA GLU A 180 -16.85 48.00 4.72
C GLU A 180 -18.37 47.99 4.43
N PRO A 181 -19.22 48.07 5.46
CA PRO A 181 -20.67 48.17 5.27
C PRO A 181 -21.08 49.59 4.85
N ASN A 182 -21.78 49.68 3.73
CA ASN A 182 -22.36 50.89 3.16
C ASN A 182 -23.45 51.48 4.09
N GLU A 183 -23.31 52.74 4.51
CA GLU A 183 -24.35 53.49 5.26
C GLU A 183 -25.53 53.86 4.35
N PRO A 184 -26.79 53.78 4.81
CA PRO A 184 -27.92 54.29 4.06
C PRO A 184 -28.13 55.79 4.33
N THR A 185 -28.05 56.58 3.27
CA THR A 185 -28.51 57.98 3.20
C THR A 185 -29.99 58.08 3.62
N SER A 186 -30.27 58.86 4.66
CA SER A 186 -31.64 59.28 5.00
C SER A 186 -31.78 60.78 4.69
N GLU A 187 -32.56 61.09 3.65
CA GLU A 187 -33.13 62.40 3.42
C GLU A 187 -34.30 62.61 4.40
N GLN A 188 -34.25 63.70 5.18
CA GLN A 188 -35.43 64.24 5.86
C GLN A 188 -36.18 65.18 4.92
N PRO A 189 -37.51 65.30 5.09
CA PRO A 189 -38.02 66.65 5.18
C PRO A 189 -39.07 66.89 6.28
N THR A 190 -39.06 68.16 6.71
CA THR A 190 -39.99 68.98 7.53
C THR A 190 -40.10 68.72 9.02
#